data_AF-A0A137QAS8-F1
#
_entry.id   AF-A0A137QAS8-F1
#
_cell.length_a   1.000
_cell.length_b   1.000
_cell.length_c   1.000
_cell.angle_alpha   90.00
_cell.angle_beta   90.00
_cell.angle_gamma   90.00
#
_symmetry.space_group_name_H-M   'P 1'
#
loop_
_entity.id
_entity.type
_entity.pdbx_description
1 polymer ?
#
loop_
_entity_poly.entity_id
_entity_poly.type
_entity_poly.pdbx_seq_one_letter_code
_entity_poly.pdbx_strand_id
1 'polypeptide(L)' 'MDSFEEYKVEKIIKHKRTPQGMKYLIRWKGYSPSDDIWEWEDNLEYSGELLREYEITNKLPQDNAGTCFKPTK' A
#
# COMPACT_ATOMS: atom_id res chain seq x y z
N MET A 1 21.99 10.84 7.83
CA MET A 1 21.61 11.29 6.48
C MET A 1 20.22 10.72 6.26
N ASP A 2 19.23 11.36 6.88
CA ASP A 2 17.86 10.88 6.99
C ASP A 2 16.97 11.94 6.36
N SER A 3 16.49 11.68 5.14
CA SER A 3 15.39 12.41 4.50
C SER A 3 15.04 11.63 3.24
N PHE A 4 14.56 10.41 3.42
CA PHE A 4 13.57 9.89 2.49
C PHE A 4 12.36 10.78 2.69
N GLU A 5 12.20 11.74 1.78
CA GLU A 5 11.04 12.61 1.68
C GLU A 5 9.79 11.72 1.76
N GLU A 6 9.19 11.68 2.95
CA GLU A 6 7.93 11.01 3.20
C GLU A 6 6.92 11.64 2.23
N TYR A 7 6.68 10.97 1.11
CA TYR A 7 5.52 11.22 0.27
C TYR A 7 4.35 11.25 1.24
N LYS A 8 3.69 12.41 1.38
CA LYS A 8 2.79 12.73 2.49
C LYS A 8 1.51 11.88 2.45
N VAL A 9 1.65 10.58 2.65
CA VAL A 9 0.56 9.64 2.87
C VAL A 9 0.02 9.97 4.25
N GLU A 10 -1.19 10.52 4.29
CA GLU A 10 -1.88 10.81 5.54
C GLU A 10 -2.29 9.52 6.23
N LYS A 11 -2.86 8.57 5.46
CA LYS A 11 -3.27 7.24 5.94
C LYS A 11 -3.77 6.35 4.81
N ILE A 12 -3.79 5.05 5.09
CA ILE A 12 -4.53 4.06 4.30
C ILE A 12 -6.00 4.11 4.72
N ILE A 13 -6.86 4.41 3.74
CA ILE A 13 -8.31 4.54 3.96
C ILE A 13 -8.98 3.16 3.87
N LYS A 14 -8.63 2.39 2.83
CA LYS A 14 -9.23 1.10 2.52
C LYS A 14 -8.21 0.19 1.85
N HIS A 15 -8.48 -1.11 1.90
CA HIS A 15 -7.82 -2.09 1.06
C HIS A 15 -8.86 -2.85 0.25
N LYS A 16 -8.45 -3.42 -0.88
CA LYS A 16 -9.26 -4.35 -1.67
C LYS A 16 -8.38 -5.47 -2.18
N ARG A 17 -8.87 -6.71 -2.01
CA ARG A 17 -8.26 -7.89 -2.60
C ARG A 17 -8.72 -8.02 -4.05
N THR A 18 -7.77 -8.07 -4.96
CA THR A 18 -8.01 -8.33 -6.39
C THR A 18 -7.33 -9.64 -6.76
N PRO A 19 -7.73 -10.30 -7.86
CA PRO A 19 -7.06 -11.51 -8.34
C PRO A 19 -5.58 -11.31 -8.70
N GLN A 20 -5.15 -10.06 -8.92
CA GLN A 20 -3.76 -9.71 -9.21
C GLN A 20 -2.94 -9.36 -7.95
N GLY A 21 -3.59 -9.11 -6.81
CA GLY A 21 -2.92 -8.66 -5.59
C GLY A 21 -3.78 -7.74 -4.72
N MET A 22 -3.19 -7.19 -3.67
CA MET A 22 -3.84 -6.20 -2.80
C MET A 22 -3.64 -4.78 -3.36
N LYS A 23 -4.72 -4.00 -3.32
CA LYS A 23 -4.66 -2.55 -3.57
C LYS A 23 -5.11 -1.80 -2.33
N TYR A 24 -4.44 -0.71 -2.04
CA TYR A 24 -4.72 0.16 -0.90
C TYR A 24 -5.09 1.55 -1.40
N LEU A 25 -6.12 2.13 -0.80
CA LEU A 25 -6.56 3.48 -1.09
C LEU A 25 -5.82 4.45 -0.17
N ILE A 26 -5.05 5.34 -0.77
CA ILE A 26 -4.14 6.24 -0.08
C ILE A 26 -4.73 7.63 -0.03
N ARG A 27 -4.81 8.19 1.19
CA ARG A 27 -5.13 9.59 1.41
C ARG A 27 -3.85 10.39 1.44
N TRP A 28 -3.76 11.41 0.60
CA TRP A 28 -2.66 12.35 0.61
C TRP A 28 -2.94 13.52 1.57
N LYS A 29 -1.96 13.88 2.40
CA LYS A 29 -2.10 14.97 3.37
C LYS A 29 -2.26 16.30 2.64
N GLY A 30 -3.37 16.98 2.92
CA GLY A 30 -3.70 18.26 2.29
C GLY A 30 -4.45 18.13 0.96
N TYR A 31 -4.82 16.91 0.55
CA TYR A 31 -5.70 16.67 -0.60
C TYR A 31 -7.07 16.18 -0.14
N SER A 32 -8.06 16.31 -1.04
CA SER A 32 -9.43 15.91 -0.74
C SER A 32 -9.60 14.39 -0.86
N PRO A 33 -10.64 13.79 -0.24
CA PRO A 33 -11.02 12.39 -0.48
C PRO A 33 -11.24 12.04 -1.96
N SER A 34 -11.47 13.05 -2.79
CA SER A 34 -11.61 12.93 -4.25
C SER A 34 -10.29 12.65 -4.96
N ASP A 35 -9.16 13.02 -4.35
CA ASP A 35 -7.80 12.76 -4.85
C ASP A 35 -7.21 11.45 -4.28
N ASP A 36 -8.03 10.65 -3.58
CA ASP A 36 -7.62 9.37 -3.05
C ASP A 36 -7.35 8.40 -4.20
N ILE A 37 -6.12 7.89 -4.29
CA ILE A 37 -5.69 6.98 -5.36
C ILE A 37 -5.50 5.56 -4.83
N TRP A 38 -5.77 4.59 -5.70
CA TRP A 38 -5.57 3.16 -5.42
C TRP A 38 -4.17 2.75 -5.83
N GLU A 39 -3.28 2.61 -4.86
CA GLU A 39 -1.93 2.11 -5.05
C GLU A 39 -1.86 0.61 -4.77
N TRP A 40 -0.87 -0.05 -5.37
CA TRP A 40 -0.57 -1.46 -5.09
C TRP A 40 0.27 -1.57 -3.83
N GLU A 41 0.21 -2.74 -3.19
CA GLU A 41 1.10 -3.11 -2.08
C GLU A 41 2.58 -2.84 -2.37
N ASP A 42 3.10 -3.34 -3.50
CA ASP A 42 4.47 -3.09 -3.97
C ASP A 42 4.82 -1.60 -4.05
N ASN A 43 3.88 -0.76 -4.49
CA ASN A 43 4.13 0.66 -4.66
C ASN A 43 4.13 1.41 -3.31
N LEU A 44 3.57 0.79 -2.27
CA LEU A 44 3.48 1.30 -0.91
C LEU A 44 4.55 0.75 0.01
N GLU A 45 5.42 -0.14 -0.48
CA GLU A 45 6.58 -0.62 0.26
C GLU A 45 7.51 0.55 0.65
N TYR A 46 7.55 1.62 -0.16
CA TYR A 46 8.23 2.88 0.16
C TYR A 46 7.61 3.67 1.33
N SER A 47 6.36 3.38 1.69
CA SER A 47 5.64 3.90 2.87
C SER A 47 5.42 2.79 3.92
N GLY A 48 6.41 1.91 4.05
CA GLY A 48 6.31 0.63 4.76
C GLY A 48 5.85 0.71 6.22
N GLU A 49 6.07 1.81 6.93
CA GLU A 49 5.62 1.94 8.34
C GLU A 49 4.10 2.04 8.47
N LEU A 50 3.47 2.90 7.65
CA LEU A 50 2.00 3.07 7.64
C LEU A 50 1.28 1.84 7.12
N LEU A 51 1.85 1.20 6.08
CA LEU A 51 1.32 -0.02 5.51
C LEU A 51 1.36 -1.15 6.54
N ARG A 52 2.51 -1.35 7.18
CA ARG A 52 2.70 -2.39 8.18
C ARG A 52 1.76 -2.22 9.38
N GLU A 53 1.58 -1.01 9.89
CA GLU A 53 0.65 -0.75 11.00
C GLU A 53 -0.80 -1.06 10.60
N TYR A 54 -1.19 -0.67 9.38
CA TYR A 54 -2.51 -0.96 8.85
C TYR A 54 -2.74 -2.47 8.70
N GLU A 55 -1.77 -3.20 8.18
CA GLU A 55 -1.89 -4.64 7.93
C GLU A 55 -1.93 -5.44 9.23
N ILE A 56 -1.12 -5.07 10.23
CA ILE A 56 -1.17 -5.65 11.59
C ILE A 56 -2.55 -5.40 12.21
N THR A 57 -3.06 -4.17 12.11
CA THR A 57 -4.37 -3.78 12.66
C THR A 57 -5.52 -4.55 12.00
N ASN A 58 -5.47 -4.69 10.68
CA ASN A 58 -6.49 -5.40 9.89
C ASN A 58 -6.27 -6.91 9.83
N LYS A 59 -5.23 -7.44 10.50
CA LYS A 59 -4.84 -8.87 10.48
C LYS A 59 -4.71 -9.43 9.06
N LEU A 60 -4.20 -8.62 8.13
CA LEU A 60 -3.98 -9.06 6.77
C LEU A 60 -2.77 -10.00 6.75
N PRO A 61 -2.86 -11.18 6.11
CA PRO A 61 -1.68 -11.98 5.88
C PRO A 61 -0.78 -11.21 4.91
N GLN A 62 0.42 -10.84 5.38
CA GLN A 62 1.56 -10.57 4.50
C GLN A 62 1.79 -11.85 3.72
N ASP A 63 1.20 -11.96 2.53
CA ASP A 63 1.34 -13.13 1.68
C ASP A 63 2.75 -13.08 1.07
N ASN A 64 3.77 -13.29 1.93
CA ASN A 64 5.15 -13.62 1.52
C ASN A 64 5.21 -15.00 0.84
N ALA A 65 4.08 -15.64 0.55
CA ALA A 65 4.03 -16.84 -0.27
C ALA A 65 4.13 -16.42 -1.73
N GLY A 66 5.38 -16.18 -2.15
CA GLY A 66 5.86 -16.06 -3.52
C GLY A 66 4.75 -15.91 -4.55
N THR A 67 4.48 -14.67 -4.96
CA THR A 67 4.00 -14.45 -6.31
C THR A 67 5.11 -14.97 -7.22
N CYS A 68 4.99 -16.25 -7.56
CA CYS A 68 5.56 -16.81 -8.76
C CYS A 68 4.93 -16.02 -9.90
N PHE A 69 5.49 -14.83 -10.17
CA PHE A 69 5.39 -14.19 -11.46
C PHE A 69 5.85 -15.27 -12.43
N LYS A 70 4.88 -15.92 -13.06
CA LYS A 70 5.12 -16.75 -14.22
C LYS A 70 5.60 -15.72 -15.26
N PRO A 71 6.88 -15.71 -15.70
CA PRO A 71 7.22 -14.92 -16.86
C PRO A 71 6.41 -15.51 -18.00
N THR A 72 5.40 -14.78 -18.47
CA THR A 72 4.72 -15.15 -19.71
C THR A 72 5.60 -14.61 -20.83
N LYS A 73 6.41 -15.53 -21.34
CA LYS A 73 7.20 -15.58 -22.58
C LYS A 73 7.29 -14.32 -23.44
#